data_AF-A0A7C5XFZ2-F1
#
_entry.id   AF-A0A7C5XFZ2-F1
#
_cell.length_a   1.000
_cell.length_b   1.000
_cell.length_c   1.000
_cell.angle_alpha   90.00
_cell.angle_beta   90.00
_cell.angle_gamma   90.00
#
_symmetry.space_group_name_H-M   'P 1'
#
loop_
_entity.id
_entity.type
_entity.pdbx_description
1 polymer ?
#
loop_
_entity_poly.entity_id
_entity_poly.type
_entity_poly.pdbx_seq_one_letter_code
_entity_poly.pdbx_strand_id
1 'polypeptide(L)' 'SNVRELNISEIARKAGANYKTVTKHLELLEKEGILQHKKFGRIQLYRLNEASPKAKAVKTLMDSWESLENSRTVK' A
#
# COMPACT_ATOMS: atom_id res chain seq x y z
N SER A 1 -10.49 -9.34 8.88
CA SER A 1 -9.27 -9.19 9.70
C SER A 1 -8.55 -7.92 9.30
N ASN A 2 -8.20 -7.09 10.27
CA ASN A 2 -7.76 -5.70 10.13
C ASN A 2 -6.33 -5.64 9.53
N VAL A 3 -6.20 -5.65 8.20
CA VAL A 3 -4.89 -5.66 7.53
C VAL A 3 -4.33 -4.24 7.50
N ARG A 4 -3.82 -3.74 8.63
CA ARG A 4 -3.11 -2.45 8.69
C ARG A 4 -1.66 -2.56 8.21
N GLU A 5 -1.07 -3.76 8.30
CA GLU A 5 0.31 -4.01 7.93
C GLU A 5 0.38 -5.28 7.05
N LEU A 6 1.17 -5.24 5.97
CA LEU A 6 1.35 -6.33 5.03
C LEU A 6 2.82 -6.71 4.92
N ASN A 7 3.10 -8.00 4.82
CA ASN A 7 4.46 -8.44 4.52
C ASN A 7 4.78 -8.24 3.03
N ILE A 8 6.06 -8.03 2.71
CA ILE A 8 6.49 -7.78 1.33
C ILE A 8 6.17 -8.94 0.36
N SER A 9 6.21 -10.18 0.83
CA SER A 9 5.88 -11.36 0.01
C SER A 9 4.40 -11.41 -0.37
N GLU A 10 3.51 -10.98 0.53
CA GLU A 10 2.08 -10.90 0.33
C GLU A 10 1.74 -9.73 -0.59
N ILE A 11 2.45 -8.60 -0.46
CA ILE A 11 2.34 -7.48 -1.40
C ILE A 11 2.76 -7.93 -2.80
N ALA A 12 3.91 -8.61 -2.94
CA ALA A 12 4.38 -9.12 -4.22
C ALA A 12 3.37 -10.08 -4.86
N ARG A 13 2.81 -11.01 -4.05
CA ARG A 13 1.76 -11.94 -4.48
C ARG A 13 0.50 -11.22 -4.95
N LYS A 14 0.00 -10.23 -4.20
CA LYS A 14 -1.23 -9.47 -4.54
C LYS A 14 -1.02 -8.55 -5.74
N ALA A 15 0.17 -7.96 -5.88
CA ALA A 15 0.52 -7.07 -6.98
C ALA A 15 0.84 -7.83 -8.28
N GLY A 16 0.96 -9.16 -8.24
CA GLY A 16 1.35 -9.96 -9.41
C GLY A 16 2.75 -9.62 -9.93
N ALA A 17 3.61 -9.05 -9.08
CA ALA A 17 4.93 -8.54 -9.46
C ALA A 17 6.04 -9.26 -8.69
N ASN A 18 7.22 -9.35 -9.31
CA ASN A 18 8.36 -10.00 -8.65
C ASN A 18 8.85 -9.19 -7.44
N TYR A 19 9.51 -9.89 -6.51
CA TYR A 19 10.00 -9.33 -5.25
C TYR A 19 10.88 -8.08 -5.45
N LYS A 20 11.80 -8.11 -6.42
CA LYS A 20 12.76 -7.01 -6.66
C LYS A 20 12.04 -5.74 -7.14
N THR A 21 11.07 -5.88 -8.03
CA THR A 21 10.25 -4.77 -8.53
C THR A 21 9.40 -4.18 -7.40
N VAL A 22 8.71 -5.03 -6.64
CA VAL A 22 7.88 -4.58 -5.50
C VAL A 22 8.73 -3.87 -4.46
N THR A 23 9.90 -4.41 -4.12
CA THR A 23 10.83 -3.78 -3.15
C THR A 23 11.18 -2.36 -3.58
N LYS A 24 11.59 -2.16 -4.84
CA LYS A 24 11.93 -0.82 -5.36
C LYS A 24 10.78 0.17 -5.27
N HIS A 25 9.55 -0.27 -5.59
CA HIS A 25 8.38 0.60 -5.48
C HIS A 25 8.03 0.92 -4.02
N LEU A 26 8.12 -0.06 -3.12
CA LEU A 26 7.86 0.15 -1.69
C LEU A 26 8.90 1.09 -1.05
N GLU A 27 10.18 0.95 -1.42
CA GLU A 27 11.25 1.85 -0.99
C GLU A 27 11.02 3.29 -1.49
N LEU A 28 10.57 3.47 -2.73
CA LEU A 28 10.22 4.78 -3.27
C LEU A 28 9.05 5.41 -2.49
N LEU A 29 7.98 4.65 -2.28
CA LEU A 29 6.81 5.14 -1.54
C LEU A 29 7.13 5.46 -0.09
N GLU A 30 8.02 4.70 0.54
CA GLU A 30 8.54 5.01 1.86
C GLU A 30 9.41 6.28 1.87
N LYS A 31 10.30 6.44 0.88
CA LYS A 31 11.11 7.65 0.73
C LYS A 31 10.26 8.90 0.54
N GLU A 32 9.14 8.78 -0.17
CA GLU A 32 8.16 9.85 -0.31
C GLU A 32 7.30 10.06 0.94
N GLY A 33 7.49 9.24 1.98
CA GLY A 33 6.77 9.31 3.24
C GLY A 33 5.33 8.81 3.16
N ILE A 34 4.95 8.12 2.08
CA ILE A 34 3.61 7.55 1.89
C ILE A 34 3.45 6.26 2.69
N LEU A 35 4.51 5.45 2.74
CA LEU A 35 4.57 4.21 3.52
C LEU A 35 5.55 4.34 4.68
N GLN A 36 5.42 3.43 5.63
CA GLN A 36 6.42 3.13 6.66
C GLN A 36 6.58 1.62 6.74
N HIS A 37 7.81 1.16 6.97
CA HIS A 37 8.04 -0.24 7.32
C HIS A 37 8.47 -0.42 8.78
N LYS A 38 8.21 -1.63 9.30
CA LYS A 38 8.81 -2.16 10.52
C LYS A 38 9.53 -3.46 10.20
N LYS A 39 10.71 -3.64 10.80
CA LYS A 39 11.47 -4.89 10.71
C LYS A 39 11.23 -5.73 11.95
N PHE A 40 10.77 -6.96 11.74
CA PHE A 40 10.67 -8.00 12.77
C PHE A 40 11.56 -9.17 12.35
N GLY A 41 12.83 -9.11 12.75
CA GLY A 41 13.86 -10.06 12.30
C GLY A 41 14.04 -9.98 10.77
N ARG A 42 13.72 -11.08 10.07
CA ARG A 42 13.78 -11.18 8.60
C ARG A 42 12.50 -10.70 7.90
N ILE A 43 11.44 -10.41 8.66
CA ILE A 43 10.15 -10.01 8.10
C ILE A 43 10.09 -8.48 8.02
N GLN A 44 9.76 -7.96 6.84
CA GLN A 44 9.44 -6.55 6.64
C GLN A 44 7.93 -6.39 6.50
N LEU A 45 7.33 -5.63 7.40
CA LEU A 45 5.92 -5.27 7.38
C LEU A 45 5.79 -3.82 6.92
N TYR A 46 4.98 -3.57 5.91
CA TYR A 46 4.68 -2.24 5.36
C TYR A 46 3.28 -1.80 5.75
N ARG A 47 3.13 -0.52 6.01
CA ARG A 47 1.86 0.14 6.31
C ARG A 47 1.81 1.53 5.70
N LEU A 48 0.60 2.06 5.53
CA LEU A 48 0.40 3.47 5.19
C LEU A 48 0.88 4.36 6.34
N ASN A 49 1.55 5.45 5.99
CA ASN A 49 1.92 6.49 6.94
C ASN A 49 0.73 7.42 7.17
N GLU A 50 -0.15 7.10 8.12
CA GLU A 50 -1.37 7.90 8.39
C GLU A 50 -1.08 9.37 8.77
N ALA A 51 0.14 9.68 9.23
CA ALA A 51 0.55 11.05 9.53
C ALA A 51 0.91 11.87 8.29
N SER A 52 1.20 11.22 7.15
CA SER A 52 1.67 11.89 5.94
C SER A 52 0.52 12.50 5.13
N PRO A 53 0.56 13.80 4.79
CA PRO A 53 -0.41 14.40 3.87
C PRO A 53 -0.44 13.71 2.50
N LYS A 54 0.72 13.24 2.01
CA LYS A 54 0.81 12.49 0.75
C LYS A 54 0.09 11.15 0.85
N ALA A 55 0.25 10.43 1.96
CA ALA A 55 -0.46 9.17 2.18
C ALA A 55 -1.98 9.37 2.25
N LYS A 56 -2.44 10.44 2.91
CA LYS A 56 -3.86 10.81 2.96
C LYS A 56 -4.40 11.10 1.56
N ALA A 57 -3.69 11.88 0.75
CA ALA A 57 -4.09 12.18 -0.62
C ALA A 57 -4.22 10.92 -1.48
N VAL A 58 -3.24 10.01 -1.43
CA VAL A 58 -3.30 8.72 -2.13
C VAL A 58 -4.50 7.90 -1.67
N LYS A 59 -4.75 7.82 -0.36
CA LYS A 59 -5.90 7.11 0.18
C LYS A 59 -7.22 7.71 -0.32
N THR A 60 -7.40 9.02 -0.22
CA THR A 60 -8.60 9.70 -0.72
C THR A 60 -8.83 9.46 -2.20
N LEU A 61 -7.76 9.45 -3.02
CA LEU A 61 -7.87 9.14 -4.44
C LEU A 61 -8.37 7.71 -4.65
N MET A 62 -7.80 6.72 -3.97
CA MET A 62 -8.21 5.32 -4.07
C MET A 62 -9.65 5.11 -3.59
N ASP A 63 -10.02 5.69 -2.44
CA ASP A 63 -11.37 5.61 -1.87
C ASP A 63 -12.40 6.21 -2.86
N SER A 64 -12.07 7.36 -3.46
CA SER A 64 -12.94 8.00 -4.46
C SER A 64 -13.05 7.17 -5.74
N TRP A 65 -11.95 6.54 -6.16
CA TRP A 65 -11.91 5.69 -7.36
C TRP A 65 -12.80 4.46 -7.18
N GLU A 66 -12.70 3.77 -6.05
CA GLU A 66 -13.52 2.60 -5.72
C GLU A 66 -15.00 2.96 -5.62
N SER A 67 -15.33 4.11 -5.02
CA SER A 67 -16.71 4.59 -4.96
C SER A 67 -17.31 4.83 -6.34
N LEU A 68 -16.53 5.38 -7.29
CA LEU A 68 -16.97 5.58 -8.66
C LEU A 68 -17.18 4.26 -9.41
N GLU A 69 -16.28 3.29 -9.25
CA GLU A 69 -16.42 1.97 -9.86
C GLU A 69 -17.66 1.24 -9.33
N ASN A 70 -17.88 1.22 -8.02
CA ASN A 70 -19.04 0.57 -7.43
C ASN A 70 -20.37 1.21 -7.86
N SER A 71 -20.38 2.51 -8.17
CA SER A 71 -21.57 3.20 -8.68
C SER A 71 -21.92 2.81 -10.13
N ARG A 72 -20.94 2.33 -10.91
CA ARG A 72 -21.12 1.90 -12.30
C ARG A 72 -21.64 0.48 -12.42
N THR A 73 -21.35 -0.38 -11.45
CA THR A 73 -21.76 -1.80 -11.45
C THR A 73 -23.20 -2.02 -10.96
N VAL A 74 -23.88 -0.96 -10.47
CA VAL A 74 -25.28 -1.01 -9.99
C VAL A 74 -26.26 -0.43 -11.04
N LYS A 75 -25.82 -0.21 -12.27
CA LYS A 75 -26.67 0.18 -13.41
C LYS A 75 -26.70 -0.88 -14.49
#